data_AF-A0A9P5H9T2-F1
#
_entry.id   AF-A0A9P5H9T2-F1
#
_cell.length_a   1.000
_cell.length_b   1.000
_cell.length_c   1.000
_cell.angle_alpha   90.00
_cell.angle_beta   90.00
_cell.angle_gamma   90.00
#
_symmetry.space_group_name_H-M   'P 1'
#
loop_
_entity.id
_entity.type
_entity.pdbx_description
1 polymer ?
#
loop_
_entity_poly.entity_id
_entity_poly.type
_entity_poly.pdbx_seq_one_letter_code
_entity_poly.pdbx_strand_id
1 'polypeptide(L)'
;MFPATLWRWASVDWYPTTVPLPSSSSVIDSIAHTNGFSNDSDELSQVITMAPVQLEPETRYGPVVAVASHLVVAVYLVVEAGRSLHRAYRGLGPSQDTRGRVTRRNTLLPVFTGLALISLLQAVYGSVSYAVLSYKVWASDSGVELPTRFYGDNGIFPQGENATPVYLVQWLSDTPIHLDAFEIVTEKARRFWWRQQIDLGLVSWSMLLAIEGRRRNIPLLWCYQLLGQLVSLAFAQNLFFVAMLLTPSPLPVDDNGSLPLSRVRNKLLPPKPVGWTPHVLVFSTILALNFAAILSMPFQVNTEMFKYSILAVRSLSLAPLAVYYILPRSFGKTHDEPHGAYGTYTQLFRAISLASFLLHARVSVVALAYNAPGAYYHRHSVHLPFDLEQRSAWERTTSAFGRILGATADHPVVGAVGWEVILSSVSIGFWVATRATDVSAILAATIPSYQGQERIPDEAKPELNVATRGKAKAGPAEEEGTGSRRRGRSRKIKHEDPSGGGAYEPSASEAAATDEGDVMPSDGLDWESAAVVWGLTSLGGLGVGSAGAFGGECVAR
;
A
#
# COMPACT_ATOMS: atom_id res chain seq x y z
N MET A 1 -6.34 -18.03 25.46
CA MET A 1 -7.57 -18.49 26.15
C MET A 1 -8.48 -17.28 26.29
N PHE A 2 -9.44 -17.07 25.39
CA PHE A 2 -10.32 -15.88 25.42
C PHE A 2 -11.55 -16.17 26.28
N PRO A 3 -11.94 -15.27 27.21
CA PRO A 3 -13.05 -15.52 28.13
C PRO A 3 -14.40 -15.55 27.40
N ALA A 4 -15.31 -16.41 27.84
CA ALA A 4 -16.66 -16.57 27.26
C ALA A 4 -17.49 -15.27 27.23
N THR A 5 -17.15 -14.29 28.07
CA THR A 5 -17.76 -12.95 28.10
C THR A 5 -17.46 -12.12 26.84
N LEU A 6 -16.30 -12.30 26.22
CA LEU A 6 -15.91 -11.63 24.97
C LEU A 6 -16.75 -12.09 23.77
N TRP A 7 -17.17 -13.36 23.76
CA TRP A 7 -18.03 -13.94 22.73
C TRP A 7 -19.44 -13.36 22.75
N ARG A 8 -19.98 -13.07 23.95
CA ARG A 8 -21.33 -12.50 24.13
C ARG A 8 -21.42 -11.02 23.73
N TRP A 9 -20.30 -10.30 23.79
CA TRP A 9 -20.23 -8.89 23.37
C TRP A 9 -20.06 -8.76 21.84
N ALA A 10 -19.38 -9.70 21.20
CA ALA A 10 -19.22 -9.73 19.75
C ALA A 10 -20.48 -10.21 18.99
N SER A 11 -21.45 -10.82 19.68
CA SER A 11 -22.69 -11.35 19.08
C SER A 11 -23.87 -10.36 19.05
N VAL A 12 -23.70 -9.12 19.50
CA VAL A 12 -24.76 -8.10 19.47
C VAL A 12 -24.76 -7.41 18.10
N ASP A 13 -25.67 -7.81 17.21
CA ASP A 13 -26.15 -7.15 15.97
C ASP A 13 -25.29 -6.03 15.36
N TRP A 14 -24.08 -6.37 14.88
CA TRP A 14 -23.19 -5.42 14.18
C TRP A 14 -23.24 -5.53 12.66
N TYR A 15 -23.65 -6.68 12.14
CA TYR A 15 -23.99 -6.86 10.74
C TYR A 15 -25.50 -6.97 10.65
N PRO A 16 -26.16 -6.34 9.66
CA PRO A 16 -27.55 -6.68 9.38
C PRO A 16 -27.59 -8.20 9.21
N THR A 17 -28.36 -8.89 10.05
CA THR A 17 -28.65 -10.31 9.87
C THR A 17 -29.23 -10.46 8.48
N THR A 18 -28.40 -10.87 7.52
CA THR A 18 -28.90 -11.41 6.29
C THR A 18 -29.74 -12.61 6.72
N VAL A 19 -31.04 -12.53 6.47
CA VAL A 19 -31.93 -13.68 6.60
C VAL A 19 -31.23 -14.83 5.89
N PRO A 20 -31.00 -15.99 6.55
CA PRO A 20 -30.34 -17.09 5.89
C PRO A 20 -31.17 -17.46 4.66
N LEU A 21 -30.63 -17.19 3.47
CA LEU A 21 -31.15 -17.78 2.25
C LEU A 21 -31.18 -19.30 2.46
N PRO A 22 -32.30 -19.97 2.16
CA PRO A 22 -32.40 -21.40 2.36
C PRO A 22 -31.26 -22.08 1.60
N SER A 23 -30.47 -22.89 2.31
CA SER A 23 -29.41 -23.68 1.71
C SER A 23 -30.00 -24.51 0.57
N SER A 24 -29.50 -24.30 -0.64
CA SER A 24 -29.85 -25.02 -1.87
C SER A 24 -29.55 -26.53 -1.82
N SER A 25 -29.03 -27.04 -0.70
CA SER A 25 -28.79 -28.46 -0.45
C SER A 25 -30.02 -29.21 0.10
N SER A 26 -31.19 -28.58 0.23
CA SER A 26 -32.39 -29.22 0.78
C SER A 26 -33.50 -29.54 -0.25
N VAL A 27 -33.28 -29.24 -1.54
CA VAL A 27 -34.28 -29.44 -2.60
C VAL A 27 -33.99 -30.66 -3.50
N ILE A 28 -32.86 -31.36 -3.30
CA ILE A 28 -32.46 -32.48 -4.18
C ILE A 28 -32.69 -33.88 -3.56
N ASP A 29 -32.90 -34.01 -2.25
CA ASP A 29 -32.99 -35.35 -1.60
C ASP A 29 -34.42 -35.88 -1.34
N SER A 30 -35.46 -35.32 -1.98
CA SER A 30 -36.85 -35.77 -1.79
C SER A 30 -37.48 -36.50 -2.99
N ILE A 31 -36.70 -36.92 -3.99
CA ILE A 31 -37.24 -37.67 -5.13
C ILE A 31 -36.40 -38.93 -5.38
N ALA A 32 -36.50 -39.90 -4.47
CA ALA A 32 -36.08 -41.27 -4.73
C ALA A 32 -36.93 -42.21 -3.87
N HIS A 33 -38.07 -42.64 -4.40
CA HIS A 33 -38.71 -43.96 -4.25
C HIS A 33 -40.22 -43.86 -4.42
N THR A 34 -40.69 -43.98 -5.66
CA THR A 34 -41.89 -44.76 -6.05
C THR A 34 -42.04 -44.68 -7.57
N ASN A 35 -41.73 -45.76 -8.29
CA ASN A 35 -42.23 -45.98 -9.64
C ASN A 35 -42.83 -47.39 -9.71
N GLY A 36 -44.15 -47.44 -9.63
CA GLY A 36 -44.99 -48.41 -10.31
C GLY A 36 -45.76 -47.68 -11.40
N PHE A 37 -45.64 -48.18 -12.63
CA PHE A 37 -46.51 -47.99 -13.81
C PHE A 37 -47.64 -46.93 -13.75
N SER A 38 -47.56 -45.92 -14.62
CA SER A 38 -48.48 -45.78 -15.78
C SER A 38 -47.98 -44.69 -16.74
N ASN A 39 -48.04 -45.00 -18.03
CA ASN A 39 -48.03 -44.01 -19.11
C ASN A 39 -49.19 -43.03 -18.89
N ASP A 40 -48.91 -41.73 -18.83
CA ASP A 40 -49.71 -40.73 -19.53
C ASP A 40 -48.82 -39.54 -19.87
N SER A 41 -48.92 -39.20 -21.14
CA SER A 41 -48.19 -38.20 -21.91
C SER A 41 -48.65 -36.78 -21.61
N ASP A 42 -47.71 -35.85 -21.77
CA ASP A 42 -47.93 -34.48 -22.24
C ASP A 42 -48.94 -33.63 -21.46
N GLU A 43 -48.54 -33.11 -20.31
CA GLU A 43 -48.85 -31.75 -19.82
C GLU A 43 -48.29 -31.60 -18.39
N LEU A 44 -47.69 -30.45 -18.07
CA LEU A 44 -47.12 -30.04 -16.76
C LEU A 44 -45.60 -30.19 -16.59
N SER A 45 -44.85 -29.49 -17.44
CA SER A 45 -43.63 -28.80 -17.03
C SER A 45 -43.69 -27.33 -17.45
N GLN A 46 -44.64 -26.58 -16.88
CA GLN A 46 -44.49 -25.13 -16.75
C GLN A 46 -43.35 -24.87 -15.73
N VAL A 47 -42.12 -25.07 -16.20
CA VAL A 47 -41.00 -24.28 -15.71
C VAL A 47 -41.42 -22.84 -15.94
N ILE A 48 -41.49 -22.07 -14.86
CA ILE A 48 -41.63 -20.61 -14.95
C ILE A 48 -40.32 -20.11 -15.59
N THR A 49 -40.22 -20.20 -16.90
CA THR A 49 -39.39 -19.32 -17.70
C THR A 49 -39.99 -17.94 -17.49
N MET A 50 -39.36 -17.13 -16.64
CA MET A 50 -39.62 -15.70 -16.65
C MET A 50 -39.42 -15.25 -18.09
N ALA A 51 -40.50 -14.80 -18.73
CA ALA A 51 -40.44 -14.26 -20.07
C ALA A 51 -39.35 -13.16 -20.08
N PRO A 52 -38.48 -13.10 -21.11
CA PRO A 52 -37.47 -12.07 -21.20
C PRO A 52 -38.19 -10.72 -21.22
N VAL A 53 -38.11 -10.00 -20.12
CA VAL A 53 -38.65 -8.65 -20.01
C VAL A 53 -37.74 -7.78 -20.87
N GLN A 54 -38.14 -7.54 -22.12
CA GLN A 54 -37.56 -6.50 -22.96
C GLN A 54 -37.96 -5.14 -22.39
N LEU A 55 -37.27 -4.73 -21.33
CA LEU A 55 -37.11 -3.33 -21.03
C LEU A 55 -35.84 -2.95 -21.77
N GLU A 56 -35.92 -2.17 -22.84
CA GLU A 56 -34.76 -1.41 -23.33
C GLU A 56 -34.43 -0.40 -22.23
N PRO A 57 -33.47 -0.66 -21.33
CA PRO A 57 -33.19 0.24 -20.24
C PRO A 57 -32.41 1.40 -20.85
N GLU A 58 -32.87 2.62 -20.60
CA GLU A 58 -32.17 3.83 -21.06
C GLU A 58 -30.70 3.77 -20.61
N THR A 59 -29.78 3.67 -21.58
CA THR A 59 -28.35 3.48 -21.31
C THR A 59 -27.80 4.67 -20.55
N ARG A 60 -27.34 4.45 -19.31
CA ARG A 60 -26.71 5.48 -18.48
C ARG A 60 -25.23 5.56 -18.80
N TYR A 61 -24.82 6.61 -19.51
CA TYR A 61 -23.41 6.82 -19.84
C TYR A 61 -22.54 7.27 -18.65
N GLY A 62 -23.14 7.74 -17.55
CA GLY A 62 -22.40 8.23 -16.38
C GLY A 62 -21.41 7.21 -15.79
N PRO A 63 -21.85 5.99 -15.42
CA PRO A 63 -20.99 4.91 -14.96
C PRO A 63 -19.89 4.52 -15.96
N VAL A 64 -20.22 4.47 -17.26
CA VAL A 64 -19.27 4.16 -18.33
C VAL A 64 -18.15 5.19 -18.38
N VAL A 65 -18.49 6.47 -18.33
CA VAL A 65 -17.54 7.58 -18.27
C VAL A 65 -16.72 7.53 -16.99
N ALA A 66 -17.30 7.14 -15.86
CA ALA A 66 -16.57 6.98 -14.59
C ALA A 66 -15.49 5.89 -14.68
N VAL A 67 -15.79 4.74 -15.27
CA VAL A 67 -14.80 3.65 -15.45
C VAL A 67 -13.74 4.05 -16.47
N ALA A 68 -14.13 4.64 -17.60
CA ALA A 68 -13.18 5.11 -18.61
C ALA A 68 -12.25 6.19 -18.05
N SER A 69 -12.80 7.17 -17.31
CA SER A 69 -12.00 8.21 -16.66
C SER A 69 -11.08 7.66 -15.58
N HIS A 70 -11.51 6.67 -14.80
CA HIS A 70 -10.65 5.97 -13.85
C HIS A 70 -9.42 5.35 -14.53
N LEU A 71 -9.61 4.61 -15.63
CA LEU A 71 -8.50 4.00 -16.39
C LEU A 71 -7.56 5.04 -16.98
N VAL A 72 -8.11 6.08 -17.61
CA VAL A 72 -7.31 7.17 -18.20
C VAL A 72 -6.50 7.90 -17.13
N VAL A 73 -7.12 8.22 -15.98
CA VAL A 73 -6.43 8.86 -14.85
C VAL A 73 -5.35 7.94 -14.29
N ALA A 74 -5.61 6.65 -14.09
CA ALA A 74 -4.62 5.71 -13.59
C ALA A 74 -3.39 5.65 -14.51
N VAL A 75 -3.59 5.49 -15.83
CA VAL A 75 -2.49 5.48 -16.82
C VAL A 75 -1.74 6.80 -16.81
N TYR A 76 -2.46 7.94 -16.80
CA TYR A 76 -1.86 9.26 -16.74
C TYR A 76 -0.96 9.43 -15.51
N LEU A 77 -1.45 9.03 -14.32
CA LEU A 77 -0.69 9.12 -13.08
C LEU A 77 0.56 8.24 -13.09
N VAL A 78 0.49 7.02 -13.65
CA VAL A 78 1.66 6.15 -13.81
C VAL A 78 2.71 6.81 -14.71
N VAL A 79 2.28 7.37 -15.83
CA VAL A 79 3.17 8.05 -16.77
C VAL A 79 3.81 9.29 -16.13
N GLU A 80 3.04 10.10 -15.39
CA GLU A 80 3.58 11.26 -14.68
C GLU A 80 4.54 10.88 -13.55
N ALA A 81 4.23 9.83 -12.78
CA ALA A 81 5.15 9.29 -11.79
C ALA A 81 6.45 8.81 -12.45
N GLY A 82 6.36 8.08 -13.57
CA GLY A 82 7.54 7.63 -14.32
C GLY A 82 8.38 8.79 -14.88
N ARG A 83 7.74 9.82 -15.43
CA ARG A 83 8.42 11.04 -15.89
C ARG A 83 9.11 11.77 -14.74
N SER A 84 8.45 11.88 -13.60
CA SER A 84 9.01 12.46 -12.37
C SER A 84 10.25 11.71 -11.91
N LEU A 85 10.17 10.38 -11.80
CA LEU A 85 11.30 9.52 -11.43
C LEU A 85 12.47 9.64 -12.42
N HIS A 86 12.18 9.70 -13.72
CA HIS A 86 13.21 9.88 -14.75
C HIS A 86 13.92 11.24 -14.65
N ARG A 87 13.16 12.31 -14.36
CA ARG A 87 13.74 13.64 -14.09
C ARG A 87 14.60 13.62 -12.83
N ALA A 88 14.12 12.99 -11.75
CA ALA A 88 14.89 12.85 -10.52
C ALA A 88 16.20 12.08 -10.76
N TYR A 89 16.15 10.98 -11.53
CA TYR A 89 17.34 10.22 -11.91
C TYR A 89 18.35 11.06 -12.72
N ARG A 90 17.88 11.88 -13.67
CA ARG A 90 18.76 12.77 -14.44
C ARG A 90 19.26 13.99 -13.66
N GLY A 91 18.54 14.40 -12.62
CA GLY A 91 18.86 15.56 -11.78
C GLY A 91 19.82 15.26 -10.63
N LEU A 92 20.35 14.03 -10.53
CA LEU A 92 21.31 13.66 -9.49
C LEU A 92 22.61 14.45 -9.66
N GLY A 93 22.97 15.23 -8.64
CA GLY A 93 24.21 16.01 -8.61
C GLY A 93 25.47 15.16 -8.33
N PRO A 94 26.68 15.75 -8.46
CA PRO A 94 27.95 15.05 -8.27
C PRO A 94 28.10 14.39 -6.89
N SER A 95 27.53 14.99 -5.84
CA SER A 95 27.53 14.44 -4.47
C SER A 95 26.78 13.10 -4.35
N GLN A 96 25.89 12.80 -5.30
CA GLN A 96 25.14 11.54 -5.37
C GLN A 96 25.75 10.51 -6.32
N ASP A 97 26.86 10.85 -6.96
CA ASP A 97 27.61 9.98 -7.88
C ASP A 97 28.82 9.29 -7.22
N THR A 98 28.82 9.23 -5.88
CA THR A 98 29.84 8.46 -5.17
C THR A 98 29.68 6.96 -5.46
N ARG A 99 30.82 6.25 -5.60
CA ARG A 99 30.84 4.82 -5.95
C ARG A 99 29.89 3.98 -5.08
N GLY A 100 29.84 4.23 -3.77
CA GLY A 100 28.94 3.52 -2.85
C GLY A 100 27.46 3.80 -3.12
N ARG A 101 27.08 5.06 -3.35
CA ARG A 101 25.69 5.45 -3.66
C ARG A 101 25.23 4.88 -5.00
N VAL A 102 26.09 4.91 -6.02
CA VAL A 102 25.82 4.31 -7.34
C VAL A 102 25.62 2.80 -7.24
N THR A 103 26.54 2.09 -6.59
CA THR A 103 26.42 0.63 -6.43
C THR A 103 25.12 0.26 -5.71
N ARG A 104 24.79 0.93 -4.61
CA ARG A 104 23.55 0.66 -3.87
C ARG A 104 22.31 0.97 -4.70
N ARG A 105 22.28 2.10 -5.40
CA ARG A 105 21.19 2.47 -6.30
C ARG A 105 20.99 1.42 -7.39
N ASN A 106 22.07 0.94 -8.01
CA ASN A 106 22.02 -0.10 -9.04
C ASN A 106 21.52 -1.46 -8.50
N THR A 107 21.73 -1.74 -7.21
CA THR A 107 21.21 -2.96 -6.57
C THR A 107 19.75 -2.81 -6.13
N LEU A 108 19.37 -1.68 -5.55
CA LEU A 108 18.04 -1.49 -4.95
C LEU A 108 16.96 -1.06 -5.94
N LEU A 109 17.30 -0.24 -6.95
CA LEU A 109 16.32 0.21 -7.94
C LEU A 109 15.63 -0.96 -8.66
N PRO A 110 16.34 -2.00 -9.15
CA PRO A 110 15.70 -3.13 -9.80
C PRO A 110 14.78 -3.91 -8.86
N VAL A 111 15.12 -4.01 -7.57
CA VAL A 111 14.29 -4.71 -6.57
C VAL A 111 12.94 -4.02 -6.40
N PHE A 112 12.93 -2.72 -6.09
CA PHE A 112 11.67 -1.99 -5.91
C PHE A 112 10.90 -1.80 -7.22
N THR A 113 11.59 -1.66 -8.35
CA THR A 113 10.92 -1.63 -9.67
C THR A 113 10.27 -2.98 -9.99
N GLY A 114 10.95 -4.09 -9.67
CA GLY A 114 10.40 -5.45 -9.81
C GLY A 114 9.18 -5.68 -8.91
N LEU A 115 9.25 -5.26 -7.64
CA LEU A 115 8.12 -5.32 -6.72
C LEU A 115 6.94 -4.44 -7.17
N ALA A 116 7.22 -3.25 -7.72
CA ALA A 116 6.20 -2.40 -8.33
C ALA A 116 5.54 -3.10 -9.52
N LEU A 117 6.32 -3.69 -10.43
CA LEU A 117 5.79 -4.41 -11.59
C LEU A 117 4.92 -5.60 -11.17
N ILE A 118 5.38 -6.41 -10.20
CA ILE A 118 4.59 -7.53 -9.66
C ILE A 118 3.28 -7.02 -9.05
N SER A 119 3.33 -5.94 -8.27
CA SER A 119 2.14 -5.33 -7.66
C SER A 119 1.16 -4.81 -8.71
N LEU A 120 1.65 -4.19 -9.78
CA LEU A 120 0.82 -3.71 -10.89
C LEU A 120 0.17 -4.88 -11.64
N LEU A 121 0.93 -5.92 -11.97
CA LEU A 121 0.40 -7.12 -12.64
C LEU A 121 -0.68 -7.79 -11.78
N GLN A 122 -0.47 -7.87 -10.47
CA GLN A 122 -1.45 -8.42 -9.55
C GLN A 122 -2.72 -7.56 -9.47
N ALA A 123 -2.60 -6.23 -9.42
CA ALA A 123 -3.75 -5.32 -9.42
C ALA A 123 -4.57 -5.42 -10.71
N VAL A 124 -3.89 -5.49 -11.87
CA VAL A 124 -4.52 -5.68 -13.18
C VAL A 124 -5.21 -7.05 -13.23
N TYR A 125 -4.54 -8.12 -12.80
CA TYR A 125 -5.12 -9.46 -12.77
C TYR A 125 -6.39 -9.51 -11.90
N GLY A 126 -6.34 -8.93 -10.69
CA GLY A 126 -7.49 -8.86 -9.79
C GLY A 126 -8.66 -8.08 -10.39
N SER A 127 -8.38 -6.93 -11.00
CA SER A 127 -9.38 -6.07 -11.65
C SER A 127 -10.03 -6.74 -12.85
N VAL A 128 -9.24 -7.39 -13.71
CA VAL A 128 -9.75 -8.14 -14.87
C VAL A 128 -10.56 -9.36 -14.41
N SER A 129 -10.08 -10.11 -13.42
CA SER A 129 -10.78 -11.28 -12.89
C SER A 129 -12.15 -10.90 -12.32
N TYR A 130 -12.22 -9.78 -11.61
CA TYR A 130 -13.48 -9.25 -11.11
C TYR A 130 -14.39 -8.74 -12.23
N ALA A 131 -13.86 -7.97 -13.19
CA ALA A 131 -14.63 -7.50 -14.34
C ALA A 131 -15.26 -8.66 -15.12
N VAL A 132 -14.51 -9.73 -15.36
CA VAL A 132 -15.01 -10.95 -16.02
C VAL A 132 -16.11 -11.62 -15.19
N LEU A 133 -15.94 -11.73 -13.88
CA LEU A 133 -16.97 -12.31 -13.01
C LEU A 133 -18.24 -11.45 -13.00
N SER A 134 -18.10 -10.13 -12.85
CA SER A 134 -19.20 -9.17 -12.84
C SER A 134 -19.98 -9.20 -14.16
N TYR A 135 -19.29 -9.23 -15.31
CA TYR A 135 -19.96 -9.37 -16.60
C TYR A 135 -20.73 -10.69 -16.72
N LYS A 136 -20.16 -11.80 -16.24
CA LYS A 136 -20.84 -13.11 -16.28
C LYS A 136 -22.13 -13.13 -15.48
N VAL A 137 -22.12 -12.53 -14.29
CA VAL A 137 -23.31 -12.41 -13.44
C VAL A 137 -24.36 -11.54 -14.13
N TRP A 138 -23.98 -10.35 -14.59
CA TRP A 138 -24.89 -9.45 -15.31
C TRP A 138 -25.49 -10.10 -16.56
N ALA A 139 -24.70 -10.82 -17.35
CA ALA A 139 -25.18 -11.50 -18.56
C ALA A 139 -26.18 -12.62 -18.22
N SER A 140 -25.91 -13.40 -17.17
CA SER A 140 -26.82 -14.43 -16.67
C SER A 140 -28.16 -13.82 -16.23
N ASP A 141 -28.12 -12.73 -15.47
CA ASP A 141 -29.32 -12.07 -14.95
C ASP A 141 -30.12 -11.36 -16.05
N SER A 142 -29.45 -10.90 -17.09
CA SER A 142 -30.06 -10.23 -18.24
C SER A 142 -30.52 -11.19 -19.34
N GLY A 143 -30.30 -12.51 -19.19
CA GLY A 143 -30.63 -13.51 -20.20
C GLY A 143 -29.79 -13.40 -21.49
N VAL A 144 -28.59 -12.83 -21.40
CA VAL A 144 -27.67 -12.64 -22.52
C VAL A 144 -26.71 -13.83 -22.59
N GLU A 145 -26.54 -14.41 -23.78
CA GLU A 145 -25.61 -15.51 -23.99
C GLU A 145 -24.16 -15.09 -23.68
N LEU A 146 -23.46 -15.92 -22.90
CA LEU A 146 -22.07 -15.66 -22.56
C LEU A 146 -21.17 -15.82 -23.79
N PRO A 147 -20.17 -14.95 -23.96
CA PRO A 147 -19.21 -15.13 -25.02
C PRO A 147 -18.48 -16.47 -24.88
N THR A 148 -18.47 -17.27 -25.96
CA THR A 148 -17.77 -18.57 -25.97
C THR A 148 -16.28 -18.40 -25.67
N ARG A 149 -15.70 -17.24 -26.03
CA ARG A 149 -14.37 -16.81 -25.59
C ARG A 149 -14.31 -15.27 -25.44
N PHE A 150 -13.74 -14.78 -24.34
CA PHE A 150 -13.39 -13.36 -24.19
C PHE A 150 -12.13 -12.98 -25.00
N TYR A 151 -11.31 -13.96 -25.37
CA TYR A 151 -10.09 -13.83 -26.16
C TYR A 151 -10.14 -14.81 -27.34
N GLY A 152 -10.00 -14.31 -28.56
CA GLY A 152 -9.99 -15.12 -29.79
C GLY A 152 -8.91 -14.68 -30.77
N ASP A 153 -8.80 -15.41 -31.88
CA ASP A 153 -7.78 -15.17 -32.92
C ASP A 153 -7.90 -13.78 -33.59
N ASN A 154 -9.03 -13.09 -33.40
CA ASN A 154 -9.29 -11.73 -33.88
C ASN A 154 -9.11 -10.63 -32.80
N GLY A 155 -8.40 -10.94 -31.71
CA GLY A 155 -8.05 -9.97 -30.65
C GLY A 155 -8.96 -9.98 -29.42
N ILE A 156 -8.87 -8.90 -28.63
CA ILE A 156 -9.74 -8.65 -27.47
C ILE A 156 -11.03 -8.07 -28.03
N PHE A 157 -12.15 -8.80 -27.91
CA PHE A 157 -13.45 -8.54 -28.58
C PHE A 157 -13.46 -8.89 -30.08
N PRO A 158 -13.64 -10.18 -30.46
CA PRO A 158 -13.71 -10.57 -31.86
C PRO A 158 -14.91 -9.87 -32.53
N GLN A 159 -14.63 -9.02 -33.53
CA GLN A 159 -15.64 -8.48 -34.43
C GLN A 159 -15.75 -9.43 -35.63
N GLY A 160 -16.85 -10.20 -35.72
CA GLY A 160 -17.11 -11.11 -36.84
C GLY A 160 -18.51 -11.71 -36.78
N GLU A 161 -19.01 -12.24 -37.91
CA GLU A 161 -20.39 -12.74 -38.08
C GLU A 161 -20.76 -13.92 -37.14
N ASN A 162 -19.76 -14.59 -36.56
CA ASN A 162 -19.94 -15.69 -35.61
C ASN A 162 -19.54 -15.32 -34.17
N ALA A 163 -19.27 -14.05 -33.90
CA ALA A 163 -18.93 -13.59 -32.55
C ALA A 163 -20.19 -13.23 -31.77
N THR A 164 -20.39 -13.89 -30.64
CA THR A 164 -21.37 -13.49 -29.62
C THR A 164 -21.16 -12.02 -29.26
N PRO A 165 -22.18 -11.14 -29.42
CA PRO A 165 -22.04 -9.72 -29.14
C PRO A 165 -21.69 -9.49 -27.65
N VAL A 166 -20.73 -8.61 -27.40
CA VAL A 166 -20.34 -8.20 -26.03
C VAL A 166 -20.97 -6.85 -25.72
N TYR A 167 -21.80 -6.81 -24.69
CA TYR A 167 -22.59 -5.62 -24.34
C TYR A 167 -21.93 -4.80 -23.23
N LEU A 168 -20.71 -4.30 -23.49
CA LEU A 168 -19.90 -3.61 -22.48
C LEU A 168 -20.56 -2.34 -21.94
N VAL A 169 -21.16 -1.52 -22.82
CA VAL A 169 -21.77 -0.25 -22.43
C VAL A 169 -23.01 -0.49 -21.56
N GLN A 170 -23.81 -1.50 -21.91
CA GLN A 170 -24.99 -1.88 -21.13
C GLN A 170 -24.58 -2.46 -19.77
N TRP A 171 -23.62 -3.40 -19.75
CA TRP A 171 -23.08 -3.95 -18.50
C TRP A 171 -22.57 -2.87 -17.54
N LEU A 172 -21.76 -1.94 -18.04
CA LEU A 172 -21.21 -0.86 -17.23
C LEU A 172 -22.26 0.18 -16.82
N SER A 173 -23.30 0.39 -17.64
CA SER A 173 -24.46 1.23 -17.30
C SER A 173 -25.26 0.65 -16.14
N ASP A 174 -25.48 -0.66 -16.16
CA ASP A 174 -26.36 -1.36 -15.23
C ASP A 174 -25.64 -1.76 -13.94
N THR A 175 -24.32 -1.99 -14.01
CA THR A 175 -23.52 -2.48 -12.89
C THR A 175 -22.58 -1.40 -12.35
N PRO A 176 -22.76 -0.92 -11.11
CA PRO A 176 -21.87 0.05 -10.48
C PRO A 176 -20.58 -0.62 -9.99
N ILE A 177 -19.73 -1.08 -10.93
CA ILE A 177 -18.58 -1.97 -10.70
C ILE A 177 -17.65 -1.54 -9.55
N HIS A 178 -17.40 -0.24 -9.38
CA HIS A 178 -16.53 0.23 -8.29
C HIS A 178 -17.22 0.12 -6.93
N LEU A 179 -18.49 0.56 -6.83
CA LEU A 179 -19.22 0.51 -5.57
C LEU A 179 -19.46 -0.93 -5.15
N ASP A 180 -19.83 -1.80 -6.09
CA ASP A 180 -20.02 -3.23 -5.87
C ASP A 180 -18.73 -3.90 -5.36
N ALA A 181 -17.57 -3.58 -5.95
CA ALA A 181 -16.29 -4.08 -5.46
C ALA A 181 -16.01 -3.70 -3.99
N PHE A 182 -16.28 -2.45 -3.59
CA PHE A 182 -16.12 -2.02 -2.19
C PHE A 182 -17.14 -2.67 -1.26
N GLU A 183 -18.38 -2.84 -1.73
CA GLU A 183 -19.47 -3.46 -0.99
C GLU A 183 -19.14 -4.94 -0.70
N ILE A 184 -18.73 -5.69 -1.72
CA ILE A 184 -18.34 -7.11 -1.59
C ILE A 184 -17.28 -7.31 -0.51
N VAL A 185 -16.26 -6.44 -0.45
CA VAL A 185 -15.17 -6.57 0.52
C VAL A 185 -15.52 -6.05 1.92
N THR A 186 -16.59 -5.29 2.08
CA THR A 186 -17.04 -4.73 3.37
C THR A 186 -18.23 -5.48 3.98
N GLU A 187 -19.03 -6.15 3.16
CA GLU A 187 -20.26 -6.87 3.54
C GLU A 187 -20.03 -7.95 4.62
N LYS A 188 -18.96 -8.74 4.49
CA LYS A 188 -18.70 -9.87 5.39
C LYS A 188 -17.50 -9.60 6.28
N ALA A 189 -17.62 -9.92 7.57
CA ALA A 189 -16.55 -9.72 8.56
C ALA A 189 -15.20 -10.32 8.14
N ARG A 190 -15.20 -11.53 7.53
CA ARG A 190 -13.96 -12.17 7.04
C ARG A 190 -13.31 -11.44 5.86
N ARG A 191 -14.11 -10.80 5.00
CA ARG A 191 -13.62 -10.03 3.85
C ARG A 191 -13.14 -8.65 4.30
N PHE A 192 -13.90 -8.04 5.21
CA PHE A 192 -13.56 -6.72 5.78
C PHE A 192 -12.25 -6.76 6.57
N TRP A 193 -11.93 -7.89 7.21
CA TRP A 193 -10.64 -8.10 7.89
C TRP A 193 -9.43 -7.85 6.98
N TRP A 194 -9.49 -8.27 5.72
CA TRP A 194 -8.45 -7.98 4.73
C TRP A 194 -8.52 -6.53 4.25
N ARG A 195 -9.73 -6.05 3.95
CA ARG A 195 -9.93 -4.70 3.43
C ARG A 195 -9.41 -3.61 4.36
N GLN A 196 -9.77 -3.70 5.63
CA GLN A 196 -9.41 -2.72 6.64
C GLN A 196 -7.89 -2.52 6.71
N GLN A 197 -7.09 -3.57 6.51
CA GLN A 197 -5.63 -3.49 6.57
C GLN A 197 -5.06 -2.53 5.52
N ILE A 198 -5.62 -2.52 4.31
CA ILE A 198 -5.20 -1.58 3.25
C ILE A 198 -5.55 -0.15 3.65
N ASP A 199 -6.76 0.08 4.16
CA ASP A 199 -7.18 1.43 4.55
C ASP A 199 -6.33 1.95 5.73
N LEU A 200 -5.99 1.11 6.71
CA LEU A 200 -5.06 1.45 7.81
C LEU A 200 -3.62 1.69 7.31
N GLY A 201 -3.15 0.88 6.34
CA GLY A 201 -1.86 1.09 5.68
C GLY A 201 -1.80 2.41 4.92
N LEU A 202 -2.87 2.77 4.21
CA LEU A 202 -3.02 4.05 3.49
C LEU A 202 -2.97 5.26 4.42
N VAL A 203 -3.49 5.17 5.64
CA VAL A 203 -3.38 6.24 6.63
C VAL A 203 -1.92 6.50 6.99
N SER A 204 -1.17 5.46 7.36
CA SER A 204 0.26 5.56 7.67
C SER A 204 1.07 6.06 6.47
N TRP A 205 0.76 5.54 5.29
CA TRP A 205 1.37 5.91 4.02
C TRP A 205 1.19 7.40 3.69
N SER A 206 -0.04 7.92 3.83
CA SER A 206 -0.33 9.32 3.56
C SER A 206 0.48 10.26 4.44
N MET A 207 0.78 9.84 5.67
CA MET A 207 1.60 10.61 6.61
C MET A 207 3.07 10.61 6.21
N LEU A 208 3.61 9.46 5.80
CA LEU A 208 4.97 9.39 5.23
C LEU A 208 5.10 10.31 4.02
N LEU A 209 4.19 10.22 3.06
CA LEU A 209 4.23 11.06 1.86
C LEU A 209 4.20 12.56 2.22
N ALA A 210 3.37 12.94 3.19
CA ALA A 210 3.23 14.32 3.60
C ALA A 210 4.49 14.87 4.31
N ILE A 211 5.18 14.03 5.09
CA ILE A 211 6.40 14.39 5.83
C ILE A 211 7.64 14.27 4.93
N GLU A 212 8.01 13.05 4.54
CA GLU A 212 9.23 12.76 3.79
C GLU A 212 9.19 13.28 2.37
N GLY A 213 8.02 13.20 1.71
CA GLY A 213 7.85 13.73 0.37
C GLY A 213 8.11 15.24 0.31
N ARG A 214 7.66 15.98 1.33
CA ARG A 214 7.92 17.42 1.42
C ARG A 214 9.35 17.72 1.82
N ARG A 215 9.90 16.97 2.78
CA ARG A 215 11.28 17.11 3.26
C ARG A 215 12.29 16.93 2.13
N ARG A 216 12.07 15.94 1.25
CA ARG A 216 12.91 15.66 0.07
C ARG A 216 12.53 16.48 -1.16
N ASN A 217 11.54 17.37 -1.05
CA ASN A 217 10.97 18.14 -2.15
C ASN A 217 10.62 17.28 -3.39
N ILE A 218 10.06 16.09 -3.14
CA ILE A 218 9.64 15.18 -4.22
C ILE A 218 8.41 15.80 -4.91
N PRO A 219 8.46 16.03 -6.24
CA PRO A 219 7.34 16.62 -6.95
C PRO A 219 6.18 15.63 -7.06
N LEU A 220 4.96 16.17 -7.24
CA LEU A 220 3.75 15.39 -7.53
C LEU A 220 3.40 14.32 -6.47
N LEU A 221 3.58 14.61 -5.18
CA LEU A 221 3.23 13.69 -4.08
C LEU A 221 1.80 13.14 -4.13
N TRP A 222 0.86 13.98 -4.58
CA TRP A 222 -0.53 13.62 -4.76
C TRP A 222 -0.70 12.50 -5.80
N CYS A 223 0.18 12.38 -6.80
CA CYS A 223 0.14 11.28 -7.77
C CYS A 223 0.38 9.94 -7.09
N TYR A 224 1.38 9.84 -6.20
CA TYR A 224 1.67 8.60 -5.48
C TYR A 224 0.51 8.20 -4.56
N GLN A 225 -0.11 9.16 -3.87
CA GLN A 225 -1.29 8.87 -3.05
C GLN A 225 -2.48 8.41 -3.89
N LEU A 226 -2.75 9.06 -5.02
CA LEU A 226 -3.84 8.65 -5.93
C LEU A 226 -3.57 7.29 -6.57
N LEU A 227 -2.34 6.97 -6.94
CA LEU A 227 -1.97 5.63 -7.41
C LEU A 227 -2.25 4.57 -6.33
N GLY A 228 -1.97 4.88 -5.06
CA GLY A 228 -2.30 4.00 -3.93
C GLY A 228 -3.79 3.80 -3.73
N GLN A 229 -4.63 4.76 -4.15
CA GLN A 229 -6.08 4.67 -4.03
C GLN A 229 -6.76 4.03 -5.24
N LEU A 230 -6.26 4.30 -6.44
CA LEU A 230 -6.88 3.92 -7.71
C LEU A 230 -6.33 2.62 -8.27
N VAL A 231 -5.05 2.33 -8.07
CA VAL A 231 -4.38 1.14 -8.64
C VAL A 231 -4.06 0.13 -7.55
N SER A 232 -3.09 0.45 -6.69
CA SER A 232 -2.67 -0.39 -5.57
C SER A 232 -1.70 0.36 -4.66
N LEU A 233 -1.88 0.20 -3.35
CA LEU A 233 -1.00 0.68 -2.29
C LEU A 233 0.42 0.13 -2.45
N ALA A 234 0.59 -1.18 -2.65
CA ALA A 234 1.90 -1.80 -2.78
C ALA A 234 2.66 -1.26 -4.01
N PHE A 235 1.96 -1.08 -5.14
CA PHE A 235 2.53 -0.48 -6.34
C PHE A 235 3.00 0.96 -6.08
N ALA A 236 2.15 1.79 -5.47
CA ALA A 236 2.48 3.17 -5.15
C ALA A 236 3.63 3.30 -4.14
N GLN A 237 3.66 2.43 -3.12
CA GLN A 237 4.74 2.36 -2.14
C GLN A 237 6.08 2.11 -2.81
N ASN A 238 6.17 1.09 -3.66
CA ASN A 238 7.41 0.74 -4.35
C ASN A 238 7.88 1.85 -5.31
N LEU A 239 6.97 2.51 -6.03
CA LEU A 239 7.34 3.67 -6.86
C LEU A 239 7.87 4.85 -6.06
N PHE A 240 7.32 5.09 -4.87
CA PHE A 240 7.81 6.16 -4.00
C PHE A 240 9.08 5.76 -3.24
N PHE A 241 9.29 4.48 -2.93
CA PHE A 241 10.60 3.98 -2.47
C PHE A 241 11.68 4.23 -3.52
N VAL A 242 11.36 3.99 -4.80
CA VAL A 242 12.23 4.39 -5.91
C VAL A 242 12.45 5.91 -5.91
N ALA A 243 11.39 6.71 -5.70
CA ALA A 243 11.54 8.17 -5.60
C ALA A 243 12.50 8.59 -4.48
N MET A 244 12.37 8.00 -3.29
CA MET A 244 13.26 8.27 -2.15
C MET A 244 14.71 7.86 -2.42
N LEU A 245 14.95 6.73 -3.10
CA LEU A 245 16.29 6.32 -3.53
C LEU A 245 16.93 7.29 -4.55
N LEU A 246 16.09 7.95 -5.36
CA LEU A 246 16.51 8.95 -6.34
C LEU A 246 16.54 10.37 -5.78
N THR A 247 16.08 10.59 -4.54
CA THR A 247 16.07 11.90 -3.87
C THR A 247 16.63 11.81 -2.45
N PRO A 248 17.93 11.44 -2.32
CA PRO A 248 18.60 11.41 -1.01
C PRO A 248 18.80 12.81 -0.41
N SER A 249 18.89 13.84 -1.25
CA SER A 249 18.91 15.26 -0.86
C SER A 249 17.70 15.97 -1.48
N PRO A 250 17.24 17.09 -0.88
CA PRO A 250 16.12 17.85 -1.43
C PRO A 250 16.44 18.33 -2.84
N LEU A 251 15.53 18.09 -3.78
CA LEU A 251 15.68 18.59 -5.14
C LEU A 251 15.64 20.13 -5.15
N PRO A 252 16.49 20.79 -5.96
CA PRO A 252 16.45 22.24 -6.10
C PRO A 252 15.06 22.67 -6.59
N VAL A 253 14.55 23.76 -6.03
CA VAL A 253 13.25 24.32 -6.42
C VAL A 253 13.39 24.97 -7.79
N ASP A 254 12.77 24.39 -8.81
CA ASP A 254 12.68 25.02 -10.14
C ASP A 254 11.71 26.21 -10.11
N ASP A 255 12.24 27.43 -9.95
CA ASP A 255 11.46 28.68 -9.94
C ASP A 255 10.85 29.03 -11.32
N ASN A 256 11.39 28.44 -12.40
CA ASN A 256 11.07 28.83 -13.77
C ASN A 256 9.75 28.25 -14.33
N GLY A 257 9.07 27.37 -13.58
CA GLY A 257 7.90 26.61 -14.05
C GLY A 257 6.56 26.99 -13.42
N SER A 258 6.46 28.11 -12.68
CA SER A 258 5.26 28.44 -11.90
C SER A 258 4.01 28.59 -12.79
N LEU A 259 3.13 27.57 -12.78
CA LEU A 259 1.82 27.61 -13.44
C LEU A 259 1.06 28.88 -13.00
N PRO A 260 0.23 29.50 -13.86
CA PRO A 260 -0.50 30.73 -13.50
C PRO A 260 -1.32 30.57 -12.22
N LEU A 261 -1.85 29.37 -11.96
CA LEU A 261 -2.59 29.04 -10.73
C LEU A 261 -1.71 29.11 -9.46
N SER A 262 -0.42 28.75 -9.58
CA SER A 262 0.53 28.84 -8.47
C SER A 262 0.86 30.29 -8.10
N ARG A 263 0.83 31.21 -9.07
CA ARG A 263 1.05 32.64 -8.84
C ARG A 263 -0.13 33.26 -8.09
N VAL A 264 -1.36 32.89 -8.45
CA VAL A 264 -2.59 33.29 -7.72
C VAL A 264 -2.60 32.68 -6.32
N ARG A 265 -2.27 31.38 -6.20
CA ARG A 265 -2.15 30.71 -4.90
C ARG A 265 -1.14 31.41 -4.01
N ASN A 266 0.05 31.73 -4.50
CA ASN A 266 1.10 32.37 -3.71
C ASN A 266 0.70 33.79 -3.24
N LYS A 267 -0.26 34.45 -3.92
CA LYS A 267 -0.87 35.70 -3.44
C LYS A 267 -1.85 35.48 -2.28
N LEU A 268 -2.64 34.41 -2.33
CA LEU A 268 -3.64 34.08 -1.30
C LEU A 268 -3.02 33.38 -0.08
N LEU A 269 -2.04 32.53 -0.31
CA LEU A 269 -1.35 31.71 0.68
C LEU A 269 0.16 31.83 0.41
N PRO A 270 0.87 32.71 1.14
CA PRO A 270 2.30 32.91 0.91
C PRO A 270 3.07 31.61 1.13
N PRO A 271 4.18 31.39 0.38
CA PRO A 271 5.01 30.21 0.54
C PRO A 271 5.48 30.10 1.98
N LYS A 272 5.42 28.88 2.50
CA LYS A 272 5.76 28.59 3.90
C LYS A 272 7.28 28.53 4.06
N PRO A 273 7.83 29.00 5.18
CA PRO A 273 9.27 28.94 5.41
C PRO A 273 9.75 27.48 5.47
N VAL A 274 11.04 27.29 5.19
CA VAL A 274 11.73 25.99 5.37
C VAL A 274 11.56 25.56 6.84
N GLY A 275 11.36 24.25 7.07
CA GLY A 275 11.15 23.73 8.43
C GLY A 275 9.78 24.00 9.06
N TRP A 276 8.83 24.62 8.33
CA TRP A 276 7.45 24.78 8.84
C TRP A 276 6.69 23.47 8.87
N THR A 277 6.08 23.13 10.01
CA THR A 277 5.23 21.95 10.22
C THR A 277 3.86 22.36 10.77
N PRO A 278 2.75 21.77 10.30
CA PRO A 278 1.43 21.97 10.89
C PRO A 278 1.40 21.55 12.35
N HIS A 279 0.54 22.20 13.13
CA HIS A 279 0.32 21.82 14.51
C HIS A 279 -0.18 20.37 14.62
N VAL A 280 0.32 19.64 15.62
CA VAL A 280 0.00 18.21 15.83
C VAL A 280 -1.50 17.94 15.82
N LEU A 281 -2.27 18.83 16.46
CA LEU A 281 -3.72 18.75 16.54
C LEU A 281 -4.40 18.68 15.16
N VAL A 282 -3.89 19.38 14.14
CA VAL A 282 -4.47 19.35 12.79
C VAL A 282 -4.35 17.95 12.18
N PHE A 283 -3.17 17.34 12.29
CA PHE A 283 -2.98 15.97 11.84
C PHE A 283 -3.80 14.99 12.69
N SER A 284 -3.80 15.13 14.02
CA SER A 284 -4.60 14.29 14.91
C SER A 284 -6.09 14.35 14.59
N THR A 285 -6.65 15.52 14.26
CA THR A 285 -8.07 15.63 13.86
C THR A 285 -8.36 14.93 12.54
N ILE A 286 -7.48 15.08 11.54
CA ILE A 286 -7.64 14.42 10.24
C ILE A 286 -7.55 12.90 10.41
N LEU A 287 -6.59 12.43 11.20
CA LEU A 287 -6.42 11.02 11.51
C LEU A 287 -7.64 10.46 12.25
N ALA A 288 -8.14 11.17 13.27
CA ALA A 288 -9.33 10.75 14.02
C ALA A 288 -10.56 10.63 13.11
N LEU A 289 -10.79 11.61 12.24
CA LEU A 289 -11.89 11.56 11.26
C LEU A 289 -11.72 10.41 10.26
N ASN A 290 -10.49 10.15 9.81
CA ASN A 290 -10.22 9.07 8.86
C ASN A 290 -10.48 7.69 9.51
N PHE A 291 -9.97 7.47 10.72
CA PHE A 291 -10.24 6.25 11.48
C PHE A 291 -11.73 6.08 11.80
N ALA A 292 -12.45 7.16 12.12
CA ALA A 292 -13.89 7.12 12.33
C ALA A 292 -14.65 6.72 11.06
N ALA A 293 -14.24 7.25 9.89
CA ALA A 293 -14.83 6.89 8.60
C ALA A 293 -14.58 5.40 8.26
N ILE A 294 -13.34 4.91 8.44
CA ILE A 294 -13.01 3.48 8.28
C ILE A 294 -13.85 2.62 9.23
N LEU A 295 -14.03 3.05 10.48
CA LEU A 295 -14.80 2.33 11.47
C LEU A 295 -16.27 2.19 11.10
N SER A 296 -16.83 3.22 10.45
CA SER A 296 -18.23 3.28 10.09
C SER A 296 -18.61 2.49 8.84
N MET A 297 -17.62 2.11 8.00
CA MET A 297 -17.88 1.47 6.70
C MET A 297 -18.78 0.23 6.78
N PRO A 298 -18.54 -0.76 7.66
CA PRO A 298 -19.37 -1.97 7.70
C PRO A 298 -20.84 -1.69 8.05
N PHE A 299 -21.14 -0.61 8.78
CA PHE A 299 -22.51 -0.26 9.19
C PHE A 299 -23.32 0.40 8.09
N GLN A 300 -22.65 0.82 7.02
CA GLN A 300 -23.28 1.53 5.91
C GLN A 300 -23.41 0.66 4.67
N VAL A 301 -22.97 -0.60 4.72
CA VAL A 301 -23.13 -1.55 3.61
C VAL A 301 -24.62 -1.73 3.30
N ASN A 302 -24.98 -1.82 2.02
CA ASN A 302 -26.34 -1.80 1.48
C ASN A 302 -27.13 -0.49 1.73
N THR A 303 -26.47 0.61 2.11
CA THR A 303 -27.13 1.92 2.27
C THR A 303 -26.60 2.93 1.24
N GLU A 304 -27.41 3.93 0.89
CA GLU A 304 -26.95 5.01 0.02
C GLU A 304 -25.78 5.82 0.60
N MET A 305 -25.57 5.74 1.92
CA MET A 305 -24.47 6.41 2.61
C MET A 305 -23.11 5.78 2.34
N PHE A 306 -23.09 4.52 1.87
CA PHE A 306 -21.85 3.77 1.62
C PHE A 306 -20.90 4.50 0.65
N LYS A 307 -21.45 5.05 -0.45
CA LYS A 307 -20.67 5.79 -1.45
C LYS A 307 -20.00 7.04 -0.86
N TYR A 308 -20.68 7.73 0.06
CA TYR A 308 -20.14 8.90 0.74
C TYR A 308 -19.06 8.52 1.75
N SER A 309 -19.21 7.38 2.43
CA SER A 309 -18.15 6.86 3.31
C SER A 309 -16.89 6.46 2.58
N ILE A 310 -17.01 5.81 1.42
CA ILE A 310 -15.85 5.53 0.56
C ILE A 310 -15.17 6.83 0.16
N LEU A 311 -15.95 7.81 -0.33
CA LEU A 311 -15.41 9.11 -0.70
C LEU A 311 -14.72 9.79 0.48
N ALA A 312 -15.32 9.76 1.67
CA ALA A 312 -14.75 10.33 2.89
C ALA A 312 -13.39 9.70 3.24
N VAL A 313 -13.28 8.37 3.27
CA VAL A 313 -12.00 7.68 3.55
C VAL A 313 -10.92 8.02 2.52
N ARG A 314 -11.28 8.06 1.22
CA ARG A 314 -10.35 8.43 0.15
C ARG A 314 -9.93 9.90 0.23
N SER A 315 -10.85 10.82 0.48
CA SER A 315 -10.55 12.25 0.61
C SER A 315 -9.74 12.54 1.88
N LEU A 316 -10.08 11.93 3.02
CA LEU A 316 -9.36 12.11 4.28
C LEU A 316 -7.93 11.55 4.24
N SER A 317 -7.67 10.52 3.43
CA SER A 317 -6.29 10.04 3.21
C SER A 317 -5.47 10.92 2.27
N LEU A 318 -6.09 11.82 1.50
CA LEU A 318 -5.38 12.89 0.76
C LEU A 318 -5.14 14.14 1.62
N ALA A 319 -5.91 14.33 2.68
CA ALA A 319 -5.88 15.54 3.48
C ALA A 319 -4.49 15.87 4.07
N PRO A 320 -3.67 14.92 4.59
CA PRO A 320 -2.34 15.24 5.11
C PRO A 320 -1.43 15.94 4.09
N LEU A 321 -1.55 15.60 2.81
CA LEU A 321 -0.81 16.23 1.72
C LEU A 321 -1.34 17.65 1.44
N ALA A 322 -2.66 17.80 1.40
CA ALA A 322 -3.33 19.06 1.12
C ALA A 322 -3.13 20.12 2.22
N VAL A 323 -3.02 19.69 3.47
CA VAL A 323 -2.80 20.53 4.66
C VAL A 323 -1.62 21.50 4.46
N TYR A 324 -0.52 21.00 3.89
CA TYR A 324 0.66 21.81 3.64
C TYR A 324 0.42 22.93 2.62
N TYR A 325 -0.55 22.80 1.73
CA TYR A 325 -0.88 23.81 0.73
C TYR A 325 -1.98 24.77 1.17
N ILE A 326 -2.91 24.33 2.03
CA ILE A 326 -4.12 25.08 2.35
C ILE A 326 -3.99 25.86 3.66
N LEU A 327 -3.28 25.32 4.67
CA LEU A 327 -3.28 25.94 6.00
C LEU A 327 -2.49 27.26 6.04
N PRO A 328 -2.99 28.27 6.77
CA PRO A 328 -2.27 29.50 7.01
C PRO A 328 -1.03 29.26 7.89
N ARG A 329 -0.05 30.16 7.78
CA ARG A 329 1.24 30.05 8.50
C ARG A 329 1.08 29.96 10.02
N SER A 330 0.05 30.60 10.58
CA SER A 330 -0.24 30.61 12.03
C SER A 330 -0.64 29.25 12.60
N PHE A 331 -1.04 28.29 11.76
CA PHE A 331 -1.47 26.95 12.19
C PHE A 331 -0.31 25.95 12.26
N GLY A 332 0.92 26.43 12.28
CA GLY A 332 2.09 25.59 12.37
C GLY A 332 3.24 26.27 13.09
N LYS A 333 4.29 25.50 13.34
CA LYS A 333 5.52 25.95 13.98
C LYS A 333 6.66 25.83 12.98
N THR A 334 7.58 26.78 13.02
CA THR A 334 8.83 26.70 12.27
C THR A 334 9.88 26.17 13.22
N HIS A 335 10.59 25.13 12.80
CA HIS A 335 11.72 24.59 13.53
C HIS A 335 13.00 25.13 12.90
N ASP A 336 13.90 25.64 13.72
CA ASP A 336 15.21 26.13 13.27
C ASP A 336 16.12 24.95 12.88
N GLU A 337 15.98 23.81 13.58
CA GLU A 337 16.69 22.57 13.29
C GLU A 337 15.78 21.54 12.60
N PRO A 338 16.30 20.75 11.63
CA PRO A 338 15.54 19.69 10.97
C PRO A 338 14.96 18.65 11.95
N HIS A 339 15.67 18.39 13.05
CA HIS A 339 15.34 17.39 14.06
C HIS A 339 14.28 17.88 15.07
N GLY A 340 14.01 19.19 15.13
CA GLY A 340 13.06 19.77 16.09
C GLY A 340 11.62 19.24 15.95
N ALA A 341 11.27 18.66 14.80
CA ALA A 341 9.95 18.06 14.55
C ALA A 341 9.86 16.56 14.86
N TYR A 342 10.98 15.88 15.17
CA TYR A 342 11.01 14.42 15.29
C TYR A 342 10.10 13.90 16.38
N GLY A 343 10.13 14.51 17.57
CA GLY A 343 9.24 14.14 18.67
C GLY A 343 7.76 14.23 18.29
N THR A 344 7.39 15.21 17.45
CA THR A 344 6.02 15.34 16.94
C THR A 344 5.67 14.21 15.98
N TYR A 345 6.57 13.87 15.05
CA TYR A 345 6.35 12.77 14.11
C TYR A 345 6.25 11.42 14.82
N THR A 346 7.14 11.14 15.78
CA THR A 346 7.06 9.93 16.61
C THR A 346 5.72 9.82 17.32
N GLN A 347 5.21 10.92 17.91
CA GLN A 347 3.90 10.94 18.56
C GLN A 347 2.75 10.68 17.56
N LEU A 348 2.80 11.25 16.36
CA LEU A 348 1.79 11.01 15.33
C LEU A 348 1.77 9.54 14.88
N PHE A 349 2.92 8.96 14.55
CA PHE A 349 2.98 7.56 14.14
C PHE A 349 2.63 6.60 15.28
N ARG A 350 2.97 6.93 16.53
CA ARG A 350 2.51 6.20 17.70
C ARG A 350 0.98 6.23 17.85
N ALA A 351 0.36 7.37 17.60
CA ALA A 351 -1.11 7.48 17.60
C ALA A 351 -1.73 6.67 16.45
N ILE A 352 -1.15 6.72 15.24
CA ILE A 352 -1.59 5.93 14.09
C ILE A 352 -1.46 4.42 14.39
N SER A 353 -0.36 4.00 15.00
CA SER A 353 -0.09 2.61 15.37
C SER A 353 -1.09 2.11 16.42
N LEU A 354 -1.29 2.87 17.51
CA LEU A 354 -2.26 2.51 18.55
C LEU A 354 -3.69 2.43 17.99
N ALA A 355 -4.12 3.42 17.21
CA ALA A 355 -5.43 3.42 16.60
C ALA A 355 -5.61 2.23 15.63
N SER A 356 -4.60 1.97 14.79
CA SER A 356 -4.61 0.83 13.85
C SER A 356 -4.68 -0.50 14.58
N PHE A 357 -3.91 -0.67 15.66
CA PHE A 357 -3.94 -1.86 16.49
C PHE A 357 -5.33 -2.09 17.11
N LEU A 358 -5.91 -1.07 17.74
CA LEU A 358 -7.24 -1.18 18.36
C LEU A 358 -8.32 -1.54 17.32
N LEU A 359 -8.27 -0.91 16.15
CA LEU A 359 -9.20 -1.17 15.06
C LEU A 359 -9.03 -2.57 14.46
N HIS A 360 -7.80 -3.01 14.24
CA HIS A 360 -7.51 -4.32 13.71
C HIS A 360 -7.82 -5.43 14.72
N ALA A 361 -7.50 -5.23 16.00
CA ALA A 361 -7.85 -6.16 17.07
C ALA A 361 -9.38 -6.29 17.20
N ARG A 362 -10.12 -5.18 17.15
CA ARG A 362 -11.59 -5.19 17.14
C ARG A 362 -12.13 -6.02 15.97
N VAL A 363 -11.71 -5.72 14.74
CA VAL A 363 -12.20 -6.44 13.55
C VAL A 363 -11.76 -7.89 13.55
N SER A 364 -10.59 -8.22 14.09
CA SER A 364 -10.13 -9.60 14.28
C SER A 364 -11.04 -10.37 15.23
N VAL A 365 -11.39 -9.79 16.38
CA VAL A 365 -12.33 -10.40 17.33
C VAL A 365 -13.70 -10.62 16.69
N VAL A 366 -14.23 -9.62 15.98
CA VAL A 366 -15.51 -9.73 15.28
C VAL A 366 -15.44 -10.79 14.17
N ALA A 367 -14.41 -10.78 13.34
CA ALA A 367 -14.24 -11.76 12.27
C ALA A 367 -14.12 -13.20 12.82
N LEU A 368 -13.36 -13.39 13.91
CA LEU A 368 -13.27 -14.69 14.58
C LEU A 368 -14.62 -15.11 15.18
N ALA A 369 -15.36 -14.16 15.77
CA ALA A 369 -16.66 -14.41 16.36
C ALA A 369 -17.68 -14.92 15.33
N TYR A 370 -17.79 -14.21 14.21
CA TYR A 370 -18.73 -14.53 13.13
C TYR A 370 -18.38 -15.79 12.34
N ASN A 371 -17.10 -16.21 12.31
CA ASN A 371 -16.66 -17.37 11.54
C ASN A 371 -16.41 -18.62 12.39
N ALA A 372 -16.56 -18.54 13.71
CA ALA A 372 -16.42 -19.70 14.59
C ALA A 372 -17.49 -20.75 14.30
N PRO A 373 -17.11 -22.01 14.01
CA PRO A 373 -18.08 -23.07 13.85
C PRO A 373 -18.85 -23.29 15.16
N GLY A 374 -20.14 -23.58 15.01
CA GLY A 374 -20.98 -24.05 16.10
C GLY A 374 -20.61 -25.47 16.53
N ALA A 375 -21.35 -25.98 17.52
CA ALA A 375 -21.34 -27.40 17.80
C ALA A 375 -21.83 -28.21 16.58
N TYR A 376 -21.41 -29.45 16.48
CA TYR A 376 -21.83 -30.35 15.41
C TYR A 376 -22.35 -31.65 16.00
N TYR A 377 -23.28 -32.26 15.28
CA TYR A 377 -23.74 -33.61 15.56
C TYR A 377 -22.80 -34.60 14.87
N HIS A 378 -22.52 -35.74 15.50
CA HIS A 378 -21.90 -36.82 14.76
C HIS A 378 -22.85 -37.29 13.66
N ARG A 379 -22.28 -37.73 12.52
CA ARG A 379 -23.05 -38.14 11.35
C ARG A 379 -24.08 -39.24 11.67
N HIS A 380 -23.82 -40.04 12.71
CA HIS A 380 -24.69 -41.11 13.17
C HIS A 380 -25.64 -40.71 14.31
N SER A 381 -25.57 -39.48 14.83
CA SER A 381 -26.35 -39.00 15.96
C SER A 381 -27.21 -37.77 15.66
N VAL A 382 -27.42 -37.45 14.39
CA VAL A 382 -28.29 -36.35 13.92
C VAL A 382 -29.69 -36.41 14.54
N HIS A 383 -30.20 -37.58 14.91
CA HIS A 383 -31.52 -37.77 15.53
C HIS A 383 -31.51 -37.83 17.06
N LEU A 384 -30.34 -37.77 17.72
CA LEU A 384 -30.20 -37.81 19.16
C LEU A 384 -29.83 -36.41 19.68
N PRO A 385 -30.78 -35.65 20.25
CA PRO A 385 -30.55 -34.26 20.66
C PRO A 385 -29.51 -34.11 21.80
N PHE A 386 -29.10 -35.22 22.42
CA PHE A 386 -28.15 -35.25 23.53
C PHE A 386 -26.69 -35.44 23.10
N ASP A 387 -26.42 -35.80 21.84
CA ASP A 387 -25.06 -36.04 21.32
C ASP A 387 -24.51 -34.81 20.60
N LEU A 388 -24.52 -33.69 21.32
CA LEU A 388 -24.09 -32.39 20.82
C LEU A 388 -22.66 -32.14 21.30
N GLU A 389 -21.68 -32.52 20.49
CA GLU A 389 -20.28 -32.37 20.88
C GLU A 389 -19.83 -30.92 20.70
N GLN A 390 -19.41 -30.32 21.82
CA GLN A 390 -18.87 -28.97 21.80
C GLN A 390 -17.44 -29.00 21.27
N ARG A 391 -17.21 -28.35 20.13
CA ARG A 391 -15.86 -28.16 19.59
C ARG A 391 -14.98 -27.43 20.60
N SER A 392 -13.73 -27.88 20.72
CA SER A 392 -12.75 -27.21 21.57
C SER A 392 -12.59 -25.75 21.15
N ALA A 393 -12.31 -24.87 22.12
CA ALA A 393 -12.10 -23.45 21.81
C ALA A 393 -10.98 -23.26 20.77
N TRP A 394 -9.95 -24.10 20.83
CA TRP A 394 -8.86 -24.12 19.86
C TRP A 394 -9.37 -24.44 18.45
N GLU A 395 -10.07 -25.55 18.24
CA GLU A 395 -10.65 -25.92 16.93
C GLU A 395 -11.58 -24.84 16.38
N ARG A 396 -12.41 -24.23 17.24
CA ARG A 396 -13.29 -23.13 16.82
C ARG A 396 -12.49 -21.95 16.31
N THR A 397 -11.44 -21.55 17.03
CA THR A 397 -10.58 -20.43 16.63
C THR A 397 -9.74 -20.72 15.40
N THR A 398 -9.13 -21.90 15.28
CA THR A 398 -8.30 -22.27 14.12
C THR A 398 -9.15 -22.41 12.87
N SER A 399 -10.34 -23.00 12.98
CA SER A 399 -11.31 -23.08 11.87
C SER A 399 -11.83 -21.69 11.46
N ALA A 400 -12.15 -20.82 12.42
CA ALA A 400 -12.54 -19.43 12.13
C ALA A 400 -11.42 -18.68 11.41
N PHE A 401 -10.19 -18.79 11.91
CA PHE A 401 -9.03 -18.16 11.30
C PHE A 401 -8.76 -18.69 9.90
N GLY A 402 -8.87 -20.01 9.69
CA GLY A 402 -8.79 -20.64 8.37
C GLY A 402 -9.83 -20.10 7.39
N ARG A 403 -11.07 -19.83 7.85
CA ARG A 403 -12.12 -19.18 7.04
C ARG A 403 -11.81 -17.72 6.73
N ILE A 404 -11.15 -16.99 7.64
CA ILE A 404 -10.73 -15.60 7.40
C ILE A 404 -9.63 -15.55 6.33
N LEU A 405 -8.60 -16.39 6.46
CA LEU A 405 -7.54 -16.47 5.46
C LEU A 405 -8.06 -16.98 4.11
N GLY A 406 -8.91 -18.02 4.15
CA GLY A 406 -9.56 -18.60 2.98
C GLY A 406 -10.53 -17.67 2.27
N ALA A 407 -10.97 -16.56 2.89
CA ALA A 407 -11.85 -15.57 2.27
C ALA A 407 -11.24 -14.96 0.99
N THR A 408 -9.91 -14.96 0.86
CA THR A 408 -9.19 -14.53 -0.35
C THR A 408 -9.50 -15.40 -1.57
N ALA A 409 -9.93 -16.65 -1.37
CA ALA A 409 -10.35 -17.56 -2.43
C ALA A 409 -11.86 -17.45 -2.75
N ASP A 410 -12.67 -16.81 -1.89
CA ASP A 410 -14.13 -16.71 -2.07
C ASP A 410 -14.51 -15.85 -3.28
N HIS A 411 -13.76 -14.77 -3.53
CA HIS A 411 -14.10 -13.76 -4.54
C HIS A 411 -12.85 -13.05 -5.06
N PRO A 412 -12.70 -12.80 -6.38
CA PRO A 412 -11.49 -12.22 -6.97
C PRO A 412 -11.09 -10.86 -6.36
N VAL A 413 -12.06 -10.01 -6.01
CA VAL A 413 -11.79 -8.72 -5.36
C VAL A 413 -11.17 -8.90 -3.96
N VAL A 414 -11.67 -9.87 -3.19
CA VAL A 414 -11.14 -10.15 -1.84
C VAL A 414 -9.73 -10.74 -1.97
N GLY A 415 -9.52 -11.62 -2.96
CA GLY A 415 -8.19 -12.14 -3.30
C GLY A 415 -7.21 -11.03 -3.69
N ALA A 416 -7.63 -10.08 -4.53
CA ALA A 416 -6.81 -8.94 -4.92
C ALA A 416 -6.38 -8.09 -3.71
N VAL A 417 -7.34 -7.78 -2.81
CA VAL A 417 -7.08 -7.08 -1.54
C VAL A 417 -6.12 -7.86 -0.65
N GLY A 418 -6.31 -9.17 -0.50
CA GLY A 418 -5.42 -10.01 0.31
C GLY A 418 -3.98 -10.02 -0.20
N TRP A 419 -3.80 -10.19 -1.52
CA TRP A 419 -2.48 -10.12 -2.15
C TRP A 419 -1.84 -8.74 -2.04
N GLU A 420 -2.63 -7.68 -2.12
CA GLU A 420 -2.15 -6.32 -1.94
C GLU A 420 -1.62 -6.07 -0.52
N VAL A 421 -2.29 -6.60 0.51
CA VAL A 421 -1.79 -6.55 1.90
C VAL A 421 -0.45 -7.27 2.04
N ILE A 422 -0.33 -8.46 1.44
CA ILE A 422 0.91 -9.26 1.48
C ILE A 422 2.04 -8.52 0.77
N LEU A 423 1.81 -8.06 -0.46
CA LEU A 423 2.82 -7.35 -1.26
C LEU A 423 3.24 -6.04 -0.60
N SER A 424 2.30 -5.31 0.01
CA SER A 424 2.60 -4.10 0.78
C SER A 424 3.48 -4.41 2.00
N SER A 425 3.12 -5.42 2.80
CA SER A 425 3.91 -5.88 3.96
C SER A 425 5.34 -6.28 3.58
N VAL A 426 5.49 -7.06 2.49
CA VAL A 426 6.80 -7.45 1.96
C VAL A 426 7.60 -6.22 1.54
N SER A 427 6.98 -5.31 0.79
CA SER A 427 7.63 -4.09 0.30
C SER A 427 8.13 -3.18 1.43
N ILE A 428 7.35 -3.01 2.50
CA ILE A 428 7.73 -2.22 3.66
C ILE A 428 8.89 -2.87 4.42
N GLY A 429 8.85 -4.19 4.65
CA GLY A 429 9.96 -4.90 5.29
C GLY A 429 11.25 -4.78 4.50
N PHE A 430 11.20 -4.94 3.17
CA PHE A 430 12.36 -4.69 2.30
C PHE A 430 12.83 -3.25 2.39
N TRP A 431 11.93 -2.25 2.38
CA TRP A 431 12.30 -0.85 2.54
C TRP A 431 13.11 -0.62 3.82
N VAL A 432 12.59 -1.09 4.95
CA VAL A 432 13.23 -0.92 6.25
C VAL A 432 14.59 -1.62 6.32
N ALA A 433 14.71 -2.86 5.82
CA ALA A 433 16.00 -3.54 5.71
C ALA A 433 16.99 -2.79 4.82
N THR A 434 16.49 -2.20 3.72
CA THR A 434 17.35 -1.43 2.83
C THR A 434 17.77 -0.10 3.41
N ARG A 435 17.06 0.45 4.39
CA ARG A 435 17.40 1.73 5.05
C ARG A 435 18.19 1.52 6.33
N ALA A 436 18.22 0.30 6.87
CA ALA A 436 18.76 -0.01 8.19
C ALA A 436 18.15 0.91 9.25
N THR A 437 16.82 1.06 9.19
CA THR A 437 16.08 1.88 10.16
C THR A 437 16.25 1.24 11.54
N ASP A 438 16.70 2.02 12.51
CA ASP A 438 16.93 1.52 13.86
C ASP A 438 15.65 0.89 14.43
N VAL A 439 15.77 -0.35 14.92
CA VAL A 439 14.71 -1.09 15.60
C VAL A 439 14.15 -0.25 16.74
N SER A 440 14.99 0.49 17.47
CA SER A 440 14.55 1.35 18.57
C SER A 440 13.61 2.46 18.08
N ALA A 441 13.88 3.06 16.92
CA ALA A 441 13.04 4.09 16.32
C ALA A 441 11.70 3.52 15.83
N ILE A 442 11.72 2.32 15.23
CA ILE A 442 10.51 1.59 14.81
C ILE A 442 9.62 1.30 16.03
N LEU A 443 10.21 0.80 17.12
CA LEU A 443 9.48 0.49 18.35
C LEU A 443 8.98 1.77 19.03
N ALA A 444 9.75 2.86 19.04
CA ALA A 444 9.33 4.14 19.60
C ALA A 444 8.13 4.76 18.85
N ALA A 445 8.08 4.58 17.53
CA ALA A 445 6.96 4.96 16.68
C ALA A 445 5.74 4.03 16.80
N THR A 446 5.89 2.86 17.43
CA THR A 446 4.84 1.83 17.49
C THR A 446 4.24 1.71 18.89
N ILE A 447 5.07 1.61 19.93
CA ILE A 447 4.68 1.23 21.28
C ILE A 447 4.58 2.49 22.16
N PRO A 448 3.39 2.80 22.72
CA PRO A 448 3.20 4.03 23.48
C PRO A 448 4.12 4.19 24.70
N SER A 449 4.47 3.09 25.34
CA SER A 449 5.31 3.07 26.55
C SER A 449 6.80 2.89 26.26
N TYR A 450 7.20 2.68 25.01
CA TYR A 450 8.61 2.53 24.67
C TYR A 450 9.25 3.92 24.59
N GLN A 451 10.12 4.19 25.55
CA GLN A 451 11.04 5.32 25.52
C GLN A 451 12.25 4.82 24.74
N GLY A 452 12.41 5.31 23.51
CA GLY A 452 13.56 4.95 22.68
C GLY A 452 14.84 5.22 23.45
N GLN A 453 15.82 4.33 23.30
CA GLN A 453 17.13 4.55 23.87
C GLN A 453 17.76 5.71 23.09
N GLU A 454 17.72 6.92 23.63
CA GLU A 454 18.55 8.02 23.14
C GLU A 454 19.99 7.50 23.17
N ARG A 455 20.52 7.14 22.00
CA ARG A 455 21.97 7.10 21.84
C ARG A 455 22.40 8.55 22.04
N ILE A 456 22.85 8.86 23.26
CA ILE A 456 23.80 9.94 23.46
C ILE A 456 24.88 9.66 22.40
N PRO A 457 25.11 10.55 21.44
CA PRO A 457 26.19 10.37 20.49
C PRO A 457 27.42 10.17 21.35
N ASP A 458 28.03 8.99 21.29
CA ASP A 458 29.33 8.78 21.93
C ASP A 458 30.20 9.92 21.44
N GLU A 459 30.58 10.79 22.38
CA GLU A 459 31.49 11.90 22.17
C GLU A 459 32.54 11.43 21.19
N ALA A 460 32.57 12.06 20.02
CA ALA A 460 33.62 11.88 19.04
C ALA A 460 34.93 12.25 19.73
N LYS A 461 35.55 11.29 20.43
CA LYS A 461 36.93 11.38 20.85
C LYS A 461 37.68 11.63 19.56
N PRO A 462 38.35 12.79 19.41
CA PRO A 462 39.24 12.95 18.29
C PRO A 462 40.33 11.90 18.52
N GLU A 463 40.31 10.83 17.74
CA GLU A 463 41.48 9.98 17.57
C GLU A 463 42.57 10.89 17.00
N LEU A 464 43.38 11.41 17.92
CA LEU A 464 44.59 12.15 17.65
C LEU A 464 45.53 11.19 16.93
N ASN A 465 45.37 11.11 15.61
CA ASN A 465 46.32 10.47 14.73
C ASN A 465 47.64 11.24 14.83
N VAL A 466 48.51 10.76 15.73
CA VAL A 466 49.92 11.15 15.82
C VAL A 466 50.58 10.75 14.51
N ALA A 467 50.60 11.69 13.56
CA ALA A 467 51.44 11.64 12.40
C ALA A 467 52.90 11.73 12.84
N THR A 468 53.53 10.56 13.02
CA THR A 468 54.98 10.45 13.19
C THR A 468 55.65 10.89 11.90
N ARG A 469 55.99 12.18 11.85
CA ARG A 469 56.80 12.84 10.82
C ARG A 469 58.22 12.24 10.83
N GLY A 470 58.42 11.17 10.08
CA GLY A 470 59.74 10.59 9.80
C GLY A 470 60.59 11.54 8.96
N LYS A 471 61.56 12.20 9.62
CA LYS A 471 62.62 12.99 9.02
C LYS A 471 63.50 12.13 8.11
N ALA A 472 63.69 12.61 6.88
CA ALA A 472 64.69 12.12 5.94
C ALA A 472 66.11 12.22 6.53
N LYS A 473 66.92 11.18 6.34
CA LYS A 473 68.38 11.20 6.51
C LYS A 473 69.01 10.54 5.28
N ALA A 474 69.99 11.22 4.70
CA ALA A 474 70.61 10.92 3.43
C ALA A 474 71.84 9.98 3.57
N GLY A 475 71.90 8.99 2.66
CA GLY A 475 73.08 8.37 2.01
C GLY A 475 74.00 7.40 2.79
N PRO A 476 74.88 6.61 2.11
CA PRO A 476 74.98 6.32 0.67
C PRO A 476 75.20 4.81 0.26
N ALA A 477 75.05 4.58 -1.05
CA ALA A 477 75.55 3.57 -2.01
C ALA A 477 76.22 2.23 -1.59
N GLU A 478 75.82 1.12 -2.26
CA GLU A 478 76.60 0.24 -3.18
C GLU A 478 75.70 -0.94 -3.67
N GLU A 479 75.53 -1.11 -4.98
CA GLU A 479 75.92 -2.28 -5.84
C GLU A 479 75.20 -3.61 -5.49
N GLU A 480 74.66 -4.47 -6.37
CA GLU A 480 74.76 -4.75 -7.80
C GLU A 480 73.62 -5.76 -8.16
N GLY A 481 73.26 -5.94 -9.44
CA GLY A 481 72.63 -7.19 -9.92
C GLY A 481 71.33 -7.12 -10.74
N THR A 482 71.48 -7.03 -12.08
CA THR A 482 70.85 -7.84 -13.16
C THR A 482 69.41 -8.39 -12.99
N GLY A 483 68.46 -8.36 -13.94
CA GLY A 483 68.37 -7.93 -15.33
C GLY A 483 67.05 -8.45 -15.98
N SER A 484 66.54 -7.68 -16.95
CA SER A 484 65.80 -8.11 -18.16
C SER A 484 64.31 -8.56 -18.17
N ARG A 485 63.48 -7.65 -18.77
CA ARG A 485 62.46 -7.83 -19.84
C ARG A 485 61.06 -8.44 -19.57
N ARG A 486 60.03 -7.60 -19.76
CA ARG A 486 58.93 -7.74 -20.77
C ARG A 486 58.03 -6.49 -20.78
N ARG A 487 58.08 -5.61 -21.79
CA ARG A 487 57.30 -5.56 -23.07
C ARG A 487 55.85 -5.02 -22.92
N GLY A 488 55.65 -3.76 -23.34
CA GLY A 488 54.46 -3.30 -24.06
C GLY A 488 53.31 -2.66 -23.28
N ARG A 489 53.49 -1.44 -22.75
CA ARG A 489 52.37 -0.60 -22.28
C ARG A 489 51.97 0.39 -23.38
N SER A 490 50.67 0.42 -23.72
CA SER A 490 50.12 1.33 -24.72
C SER A 490 50.32 2.79 -24.30
N ARG A 491 50.58 3.62 -25.30
CA ARG A 491 50.87 5.06 -25.21
C ARG A 491 49.66 5.76 -24.58
N LYS A 492 49.78 6.16 -23.32
CA LYS A 492 48.81 7.04 -22.64
C LYS A 492 48.93 8.41 -23.30
N ILE A 493 47.91 8.82 -24.05
CA ILE A 493 47.75 10.18 -24.54
C ILE A 493 47.73 11.07 -23.30
N LYS A 494 48.73 11.96 -23.23
CA LYS A 494 48.86 13.00 -22.23
C LYS A 494 47.78 14.03 -22.54
N HIS A 495 46.61 13.86 -21.94
CA HIS A 495 45.66 14.95 -21.84
C HIS A 495 46.31 15.95 -20.88
N GLU A 496 46.55 17.17 -21.36
CA GLU A 496 46.99 18.27 -20.53
C GLU A 496 45.86 18.55 -19.54
N ASP A 497 46.11 18.22 -18.27
CA ASP A 497 45.37 18.75 -17.13
C ASP A 497 45.62 20.27 -17.09
N PRO A 498 44.59 21.13 -17.19
CA PRO A 498 44.72 22.48 -16.69
C PRO A 498 44.84 22.38 -15.17
N SER A 499 46.08 22.51 -14.67
CA SER A 499 46.34 22.60 -13.25
C SER A 499 45.67 23.85 -12.67
N GLY A 500 44.54 23.65 -12.02
CA GLY A 500 44.17 24.37 -10.81
C GLY A 500 44.20 23.36 -9.67
N GLY A 501 45.36 23.13 -9.06
CA GLY A 501 45.54 22.25 -7.90
C GLY A 501 44.93 22.83 -6.62
N GLY A 502 43.70 23.34 -6.69
CA GLY A 502 42.88 23.58 -5.51
C GLY A 502 42.26 22.24 -5.11
N ALA A 503 42.33 21.90 -3.82
CA ALA A 503 41.43 20.90 -3.27
C ALA A 503 40.01 21.32 -3.68
N TYR A 504 39.21 20.38 -4.22
CA TYR A 504 37.83 20.66 -4.57
C TYR A 504 37.11 21.20 -3.33
N GLU A 505 36.77 22.48 -3.34
CA GLU A 505 35.92 23.11 -2.35
C GLU A 505 34.47 22.90 -2.83
N PRO A 506 33.66 22.09 -2.12
CA PRO A 506 32.26 21.92 -2.48
C PRO A 506 31.58 23.28 -2.41
N SER A 507 30.71 23.56 -3.39
CA SER A 507 29.84 24.72 -3.34
C SER A 507 28.97 24.68 -2.07
N ALA A 508 28.52 25.83 -1.56
CA ALA A 508 27.68 25.89 -0.35
C ALA A 508 26.42 25.00 -0.47
N SER A 509 25.87 24.83 -1.67
CA SER A 509 24.78 23.90 -1.96
C SER A 509 25.19 22.43 -1.87
N GLU A 510 26.40 22.08 -2.28
CA GLU A 510 26.91 20.70 -2.19
C GLU A 510 27.30 20.34 -0.75
N ALA A 511 27.83 21.29 0.01
CA ALA A 511 28.07 21.12 1.45
C ALA A 511 26.76 20.89 2.21
N ALA A 512 25.75 21.74 1.99
CA ALA A 512 24.42 21.56 2.59
C ALA A 512 23.75 20.24 2.18
N ALA A 513 23.88 19.82 0.92
CA ALA A 513 23.36 18.52 0.46
C ALA A 513 24.12 17.31 1.05
N THR A 514 25.35 17.51 1.52
CA THR A 514 26.14 16.48 2.20
C THR A 514 25.73 16.39 3.67
N ASP A 515 25.46 17.53 4.33
CA ASP A 515 24.99 17.59 5.71
C ASP A 515 23.53 17.11 5.87
N GLU A 516 22.67 17.34 4.88
CA GLU A 516 21.27 16.87 4.89
C GLU A 516 21.07 15.51 4.18
N GLY A 517 22.15 14.95 3.63
CA GLY A 517 22.11 13.73 2.84
C GLY A 517 21.86 12.48 3.69
N ASP A 518 21.09 11.53 3.16
CA ASP A 518 20.91 10.23 3.80
C ASP A 518 22.26 9.59 4.18
N VAL A 519 22.43 9.24 5.47
CA VAL A 519 23.57 8.46 5.95
C VAL A 519 23.50 7.07 5.35
N MET A 520 24.58 6.65 4.72
CA MET A 520 24.69 5.31 4.16
C MET A 520 25.12 4.37 5.30
N PRO A 521 24.35 3.33 5.64
CA PRO A 521 24.82 2.29 6.53
C PRO A 521 26.10 1.69 5.96
N SER A 522 27.09 1.45 6.82
CA SER A 522 28.32 0.75 6.46
C SER A 522 28.05 -0.72 6.13
N ASP A 523 26.96 -1.25 6.68
CA ASP A 523 26.64 -2.68 6.69
C ASP A 523 25.59 -3.03 5.63
N GLY A 524 25.41 -4.33 5.38
CA GLY A 524 24.46 -4.84 4.38
C GLY A 524 22.99 -4.55 4.71
N LEU A 525 22.08 -5.34 4.12
CA LEU A 525 20.65 -5.27 4.45
C LEU A 525 20.44 -5.63 5.92
N ASP A 526 19.73 -4.77 6.66
CA ASP A 526 19.39 -5.02 8.05
C ASP A 526 18.11 -5.85 8.15
N TRP A 527 18.28 -7.17 8.18
CA TRP A 527 17.16 -8.09 8.26
C TRP A 527 16.47 -8.09 9.63
N GLU A 528 17.11 -7.56 10.68
CA GLU A 528 16.50 -7.47 12.01
C GLU A 528 15.34 -6.49 12.01
N SER A 529 15.55 -5.28 11.47
CA SER A 529 14.49 -4.27 11.36
C SER A 529 13.35 -4.72 10.43
N ALA A 530 13.64 -5.44 9.34
CA ALA A 530 12.61 -6.07 8.52
C ALA A 530 11.81 -7.13 9.29
N ALA A 531 12.47 -8.01 10.04
CA ALA A 531 11.81 -9.04 10.84
C ALA A 531 10.90 -8.41 11.91
N VAL A 532 11.33 -7.32 12.54
CA VAL A 532 10.51 -6.55 13.50
C VAL A 532 9.26 -6.01 12.82
N VAL A 533 9.39 -5.38 11.66
CA VAL A 533 8.24 -4.80 10.93
C VAL A 533 7.27 -5.88 10.44
N TRP A 534 7.76 -7.01 9.96
CA TRP A 534 6.91 -8.15 9.62
C TRP A 534 6.21 -8.72 10.84
N GLY A 535 6.91 -8.86 11.97
CA GLY A 535 6.31 -9.28 13.24
C GLY A 535 5.20 -8.34 13.70
N LEU A 536 5.43 -7.02 13.64
CA LEU A 536 4.42 -6.00 13.94
C LEU A 536 3.24 -6.07 12.97
N THR A 537 3.49 -6.32 11.68
CA THR A 537 2.45 -6.48 10.67
C THR A 537 1.62 -7.74 10.90
N SER A 538 2.26 -8.86 11.25
CA SER A 538 1.58 -10.12 11.53
C SER A 538 0.73 -10.06 12.80
N LEU A 539 1.19 -9.36 13.85
CA LEU A 539 0.49 -9.27 15.13
C LEU A 539 -0.56 -8.15 15.17
N GLY A 540 -0.24 -6.98 14.60
CA GLY A 540 -1.06 -5.77 14.67
C GLY A 540 -1.76 -5.38 13.37
N GLY A 541 -1.50 -6.09 12.27
CA GLY A 541 -1.97 -5.77 10.94
C GLY A 541 -1.09 -4.74 10.22
N LEU A 542 -1.32 -4.58 8.91
CA LEU A 542 -0.53 -3.71 8.03
C LEU A 542 -0.38 -2.27 8.53
N GLY A 543 -1.42 -1.70 9.16
CA GLY A 543 -1.37 -0.33 9.70
C GLY A 543 -0.33 -0.15 10.80
N VAL A 544 -0.19 -1.13 11.71
CA VAL A 544 0.79 -1.07 12.82
C VAL A 544 2.21 -1.18 12.28
N GLY A 545 2.47 -2.17 11.42
CA GLY A 545 3.79 -2.34 10.79
C GLY A 545 4.19 -1.15 9.92
N SER A 546 3.25 -0.60 9.14
CA SER A 546 3.47 0.61 8.34
C SER A 546 3.79 1.83 9.22
N ALA A 547 3.04 2.03 10.31
CA ALA A 547 3.26 3.15 11.21
C ALA A 547 4.63 3.09 11.89
N GLY A 548 5.06 1.91 12.33
CA GLY A 548 6.39 1.69 12.90
C GLY A 548 7.50 1.94 11.89
N ALA A 549 7.40 1.33 10.71
CA ALA A 549 8.38 1.48 9.63
C ALA A 549 8.54 2.94 9.17
N PHE A 550 7.42 3.60 8.88
CA PHE A 550 7.43 4.97 8.36
C PHE A 550 7.75 6.00 9.43
N GLY A 551 7.31 5.78 10.67
CA GLY A 551 7.69 6.62 11.79
C GLY A 551 9.18 6.52 12.12
N GLY A 552 9.75 5.32 12.04
CA GLY A 552 11.19 5.10 12.12
C GLY A 552 11.94 5.83 11.00
N GLU A 553 11.49 5.68 9.74
CA GLU A 553 12.11 6.36 8.59
C GLU A 553 12.13 7.89 8.74
N CYS A 554 11.04 8.49 9.23
CA CYS A 554 10.97 9.95 9.43
C CYS A 554 11.97 10.48 10.50
N VAL A 555 12.50 9.60 11.36
CA VAL A 555 13.35 9.94 12.52
C VAL A 555 14.78 9.39 12.38
N ALA A 556 15.03 8.44 11.46
CA ALA A 556 16.31 7.73 11.32
C ALA A 556 17.41 8.48 10.54
N ARG A 557 17.14 9.70 10.10
CA ARG A 557 18.16 10.63 9.56
C ARG A 557 18.73 11.46 10.69
#